data_AF-A0A7J8PFB6-F1
#
_entry.id   AF-A0A7J8PFB6-F1
#
_cell.length_a   1.000
_cell.length_b   1.000
_cell.length_c   1.000
_cell.angle_alpha   90.00
_cell.angle_beta   90.00
_cell.angle_gamma   90.00
#
_symmetry.space_group_name_H-M   'P 1'
#
loop_
_entity.id
_entity.type
_entity.pdbx_description
1 polymer ?
#
loop_
_entity_poly.entity_id
_entity_poly.type
_entity_poly.pdbx_seq_one_letter_code
_entity_poly.pdbx_strand_id
1 'polypeptide(L)'
;MPQTSYEQSRECLQKELDGCWFDHIPDTIGNEWGSCKKALELQFHVKDPLFTLELEICQQAIDGNFNSCFAWERMVDAVKVFILHLQLKALIFMGCLLEKPSLESPSDSDLGKTYSRDISSASFGSEVSLGSGIPCRIAFSYAGVRDIYLLAVARGISGKLILAEKHPFRSQRGVVIAIAPLAGLSPRIDEDHPTWLHLRIREFEPNFVKAKGGQSKVSTPPADGRWTLGFHSAKACETARLLILEETCKQRSSVESMLAPLLREDYLVNVLDSQGD
;
A
#
# COMPACT_ATOMS: atom_id res chain seq x y z
N MET A 1 30.23 3.30 10.75
CA MET A 1 29.08 3.14 11.66
C MET A 1 27.77 3.67 11.05
N PRO A 2 27.64 4.92 10.56
CA PRO A 2 26.34 5.41 10.03
C PRO A 2 25.95 4.86 8.64
N GLN A 3 26.93 4.52 7.79
CA GLN A 3 26.68 4.00 6.43
C GLN A 3 25.95 2.64 6.46
N THR A 4 26.38 1.73 7.33
CA THR A 4 25.79 0.39 7.48
C THR A 4 24.36 0.43 8.02
N SER A 5 24.06 1.35 8.95
CA SER A 5 22.71 1.50 9.52
C SER A 5 21.73 2.09 8.50
N TYR A 6 22.17 3.06 7.70
CA TYR A 6 21.39 3.60 6.59
C TYR A 6 21.06 2.53 5.55
N GLU A 7 22.06 1.77 5.10
CA GLU A 7 21.90 0.66 4.15
C GLU A 7 20.90 -0.38 4.67
N GLN A 8 21.03 -0.81 5.93
CA GLN A 8 20.08 -1.75 6.55
C GLN A 8 18.66 -1.20 6.60
N SER A 9 18.47 0.07 6.98
CA SER A 9 17.13 0.66 7.01
C SER A 9 16.51 0.82 5.63
N ARG A 10 17.33 1.10 4.62
CA ARG A 10 16.91 1.15 3.22
C ARG A 10 16.45 -0.23 2.74
N GLU A 11 17.21 -1.28 3.04
CA GLU A 11 16.82 -2.66 2.73
C GLU A 11 15.53 -3.08 3.46
N CYS A 12 15.37 -2.70 4.73
CA CYS A 12 14.13 -2.94 5.47
C CYS A 12 12.93 -2.25 4.81
N LEU A 13 13.06 -0.98 4.41
CA LEU A 13 12.00 -0.26 3.71
C LEU A 13 11.69 -0.90 2.34
N GLN A 14 12.70 -1.37 1.61
CA GLN A 14 12.51 -2.07 0.34
C GLN A 14 11.73 -3.38 0.52
N LYS A 15 11.95 -4.13 1.59
CA LYS A 15 11.17 -5.34 1.89
C LYS A 15 9.69 -5.06 2.16
N GLU A 16 9.35 -3.87 2.67
CA GLU A 16 7.94 -3.50 2.86
C GLU A 16 7.19 -3.24 1.54
N LEU A 17 7.89 -3.10 0.41
CA LEU A 17 7.28 -3.06 -0.92
C LEU A 17 6.68 -4.42 -1.34
N ASP A 18 7.16 -5.51 -0.74
CA ASP A 18 6.54 -6.84 -0.85
C ASP A 18 5.34 -7.03 0.11
N GLY A 19 5.13 -6.06 1.01
CA GLY A 19 4.10 -6.08 2.04
C GLY A 19 2.70 -5.75 1.53
N CYS A 20 1.70 -5.78 2.42
CA CYS A 20 0.31 -5.47 2.06
C CYS A 20 -0.04 -3.98 2.08
N TRP A 21 0.88 -3.12 2.55
CA TRP A 21 0.69 -1.68 2.72
C TRP A 21 1.65 -0.83 1.87
N PHE A 22 2.24 -1.41 0.82
CA PHE A 22 3.23 -0.71 0.00
C PHE A 22 2.70 0.60 -0.58
N ASP A 23 1.40 0.67 -0.87
CA ASP A 23 0.70 1.85 -1.40
C ASP A 23 0.61 3.02 -0.42
N HIS A 24 0.74 2.76 0.89
CA HIS A 24 0.77 3.79 1.92
C HIS A 24 2.18 4.28 2.25
N ILE A 25 3.24 3.63 1.76
CA ILE A 25 4.63 4.03 2.08
C ILE A 25 4.90 5.50 1.72
N PRO A 26 4.51 6.01 0.53
CA PRO A 26 4.75 7.42 0.19
C PRO A 26 4.08 8.41 1.15
N ASP A 27 2.82 8.14 1.50
CA ASP A 27 2.05 8.98 2.42
C ASP A 27 2.66 8.93 3.84
N THR A 28 3.04 7.74 4.31
CA THR A 28 3.69 7.56 5.60
C THR A 28 5.03 8.30 5.66
N ILE A 29 5.84 8.27 4.60
CA ILE A 29 7.07 9.07 4.52
C ILE A 29 6.73 10.55 4.68
N GLY A 30 5.74 11.02 3.94
CA GLY A 30 5.32 12.41 3.99
C GLY A 30 4.76 12.86 5.34
N ASN A 31 4.06 11.98 6.05
CA ASN A 31 3.43 12.26 7.34
C ASN A 31 4.43 12.20 8.51
N GLU A 32 5.34 11.23 8.49
CA GLU A 32 6.30 11.01 9.57
C GLU A 32 7.56 11.87 9.45
N TRP A 33 7.83 12.46 8.28
CA TRP A 33 9.03 13.27 8.04
C TRP A 33 9.26 14.36 9.08
N GLY A 34 8.23 15.19 9.31
CA GLY A 34 8.32 16.32 10.25
C GLY A 34 8.49 15.86 11.70
N SER A 35 7.83 14.76 12.08
CA SER A 35 7.95 14.17 13.42
C SER A 35 9.37 13.62 13.66
N CYS A 36 9.93 12.91 12.68
CA CYS A 36 11.30 12.37 12.76
C CYS A 36 12.35 13.50 12.79
N LYS A 37 12.19 14.54 11.96
CA LYS A 37 13.07 15.72 11.95
C LYS A 37 13.10 16.40 13.32
N LYS A 38 11.92 16.67 13.91
CA LYS A 38 11.80 17.27 15.25
C LYS A 38 12.41 16.40 16.35
N ALA A 39 12.24 15.08 16.27
CA ALA A 39 12.82 14.16 17.26
C ALA A 39 14.35 14.28 17.28
N LEU A 40 14.99 14.39 16.11
CA LEU A 40 16.43 14.63 16.02
C LEU A 40 16.82 15.99 16.57
N GLU A 41 16.12 17.07 16.18
CA GLU A 41 16.36 18.43 16.70
C GLU A 41 16.30 18.50 18.24
N LEU A 42 15.32 17.86 18.86
CA LEU A 42 15.17 17.81 20.32
C LEU A 42 16.31 17.05 21.01
N GLN A 43 16.85 16.00 20.38
CA GLN A 43 17.98 15.26 20.93
C GLN A 43 19.28 16.07 20.88
N PHE A 44 19.46 16.99 19.92
CA PHE A 44 20.62 17.90 19.90
C PHE A 44 20.63 18.92 21.04
N HIS A 45 19.45 19.27 21.59
CA HIS A 45 19.35 20.22 22.69
C HIS A 45 19.66 19.59 24.07
N VAL A 46 19.66 18.26 24.17
CA VAL A 46 20.07 17.55 25.39
C VAL A 46 21.58 17.29 25.30
N LYS A 47 22.34 17.85 26.26
CA LYS A 47 23.83 17.82 26.29
C LYS A 47 24.43 16.43 26.58
N ASP A 48 23.97 15.38 25.90
CA ASP A 48 24.61 14.07 25.99
C ASP A 48 24.43 13.28 24.68
N PRO A 49 25.49 13.04 23.86
CA PRO A 49 25.35 12.67 22.45
C PRO A 49 25.00 11.19 22.18
N LEU A 50 24.60 10.41 23.20
CA LEU A 50 24.53 8.96 23.10
C LEU A 50 23.36 8.32 23.86
N PHE A 51 22.29 9.06 24.15
CA PHE A 51 21.06 8.47 24.68
C PHE A 51 20.19 7.88 23.56
N THR A 52 20.62 6.68 23.16
CA THR A 52 19.80 5.53 22.78
C THR A 52 18.60 5.80 21.88
N LEU A 53 18.86 6.08 20.60
CA LEU A 53 17.98 5.55 19.55
C LEU A 53 18.17 4.02 19.53
N GLU A 54 17.66 3.32 20.54
CA GLU A 54 17.34 1.90 20.43
C GLU A 54 16.12 1.81 19.51
N LEU A 55 16.37 1.95 18.22
CA LEU A 55 15.49 1.43 17.21
C LEU A 55 15.72 -0.08 17.28
N GLU A 56 14.84 -0.80 17.98
CA GLU A 56 14.73 -2.25 17.84
C GLU A 56 14.61 -2.53 16.34
N ILE A 57 15.73 -2.94 15.74
CA ILE A 57 15.77 -3.47 14.39
C ILE A 57 14.69 -4.54 14.37
N CYS A 58 13.73 -4.44 13.46
CA CYS A 58 12.62 -5.38 13.31
C CYS A 58 13.16 -6.81 13.12
N GLN A 59 13.50 -7.49 14.21
CA GLN A 59 13.69 -8.93 14.33
C GLN A 59 12.41 -9.51 14.91
N GLN A 60 11.27 -9.13 14.34
CA GLN A 60 10.10 -9.97 14.46
C GLN A 60 10.25 -11.01 13.37
N ALA A 61 10.59 -12.23 13.80
CA ALA A 61 10.52 -13.42 12.98
C ALA A 61 9.22 -13.41 12.18
N ILE A 62 9.32 -13.86 10.93
CA ILE A 62 8.18 -14.11 10.04
C ILE A 62 7.41 -15.29 10.65
N ASP A 63 6.73 -15.05 11.76
CA ASP A 63 5.78 -15.99 12.30
C ASP A 63 4.51 -15.77 11.50
N GLY A 64 3.96 -16.86 10.95
CA GLY A 64 2.98 -16.89 9.86
C GLY A 64 1.60 -16.29 10.17
N ASN A 65 1.50 -15.36 11.11
CA ASN A 65 0.30 -14.61 11.42
C ASN A 65 0.22 -13.34 10.57
N PHE A 66 -0.33 -13.50 9.37
CA PHE A 66 -0.54 -12.51 8.31
C PHE A 66 -1.52 -11.36 8.67
N ASN A 67 -1.62 -10.88 9.91
CA ASN A 67 -2.60 -9.82 10.19
C ASN A 67 -2.14 -8.49 9.58
N SER A 68 -2.96 -7.88 8.72
CA SER A 68 -2.62 -6.62 8.07
C SER A 68 -2.31 -5.51 9.09
N CYS A 69 -2.93 -5.52 10.27
CA CYS A 69 -2.61 -4.60 11.37
C CYS A 69 -1.13 -4.60 11.79
N PHE A 70 -0.52 -5.77 12.01
CA PHE A 70 0.89 -5.84 12.42
C PHE A 70 1.83 -5.47 11.26
N ALA A 71 1.45 -5.82 10.04
CA ALA A 71 2.19 -5.40 8.85
C ALA A 71 2.16 -3.87 8.66
N TRP A 72 1.07 -3.20 9.07
CA TRP A 72 1.01 -1.74 9.07
C TRP A 72 2.00 -1.14 10.06
N GLU A 73 1.99 -1.58 11.32
CA GLU A 73 2.90 -1.08 12.35
C GLU A 73 4.36 -1.25 11.94
N ARG A 74 4.71 -2.46 11.46
CA ARG A 74 6.05 -2.75 10.96
C ARG A 74 6.46 -1.85 9.79
N MET A 75 5.55 -1.59 8.85
CA MET A 75 5.80 -0.68 7.73
C MET A 75 6.04 0.76 8.23
N VAL A 76 5.21 1.25 9.16
CA VAL A 76 5.38 2.58 9.74
C VAL A 76 6.72 2.72 10.47
N ASP A 77 7.11 1.71 11.23
CA ASP A 77 8.38 1.70 11.95
C ASP A 77 9.57 1.66 10.98
N ALA A 78 9.51 0.82 9.94
CA ALA A 78 10.53 0.79 8.89
C ALA A 78 10.69 2.15 8.20
N VAL A 79 9.58 2.84 7.90
CA VAL A 79 9.60 4.20 7.34
C VAL A 79 10.27 5.18 8.31
N LYS A 80 9.89 5.18 9.59
CA LYS A 80 10.48 6.09 10.60
C LYS A 80 11.98 5.86 10.76
N VAL A 81 12.41 4.61 10.90
CA VAL A 81 13.83 4.21 10.99
C VAL A 81 14.59 4.73 9.77
N PHE A 82 14.05 4.52 8.57
CA PHE A 82 14.67 4.99 7.33
C PHE A 82 14.82 6.52 7.31
N ILE A 83 13.75 7.27 7.65
CA ILE A 83 13.81 8.74 7.69
C ILE A 83 14.86 9.22 8.70
N LEU A 84 14.90 8.63 9.89
CA LEU A 84 15.87 8.99 10.92
C LEU A 84 17.30 8.75 10.45
N HIS A 85 17.60 7.58 9.87
CA HIS A 85 18.93 7.31 9.33
C HIS A 85 19.29 8.20 8.15
N LEU A 86 18.33 8.51 7.27
CA LEU A 86 18.54 9.42 6.14
C LEU A 86 18.89 10.84 6.63
N GLN A 87 18.14 11.34 7.62
CA GLN A 87 18.37 12.65 8.24
C GLN A 87 19.70 12.70 8.98
N LEU A 88 20.05 11.67 9.76
CA LEU A 88 21.34 11.55 10.42
C LEU A 88 22.50 11.50 9.42
N LYS A 89 22.35 10.75 8.33
CA LYS A 89 23.33 10.70 7.25
C LYS A 89 23.52 12.09 6.63
N ALA A 90 22.42 12.78 6.27
CA ALA A 90 22.49 14.14 5.75
C ALA A 90 23.18 15.11 6.72
N LEU A 91 22.85 15.04 8.01
CA LEU A 91 23.47 15.89 9.01
C LEU A 91 24.98 15.64 9.14
N ILE A 92 25.42 14.38 9.12
CA ILE A 92 26.83 14.02 9.23
C ILE A 92 27.63 14.46 7.98
N PHE A 93 27.06 14.31 6.79
CA PHE A 93 27.77 14.58 5.52
C PHE A 93 27.61 16.01 5.00
N MET A 94 26.46 16.65 5.24
CA MET A 94 26.11 17.99 4.74
C MET A 94 26.03 19.04 5.84
N GLY A 95 25.97 18.64 7.11
CA GLY A 95 25.82 19.57 8.24
C GLY A 95 24.40 20.13 8.40
N CYS A 96 23.42 19.66 7.63
CA CYS A 96 22.04 20.13 7.68
C CYS A 96 21.02 18.98 7.60
N LEU A 97 19.80 19.25 8.08
CA LEU A 97 18.66 18.34 7.96
C LEU A 97 17.95 18.57 6.63
N LEU A 98 17.49 17.48 6.02
CA LEU A 98 16.81 17.53 4.73
C LEU A 98 15.39 18.06 4.87
N GLU A 99 14.98 18.86 3.90
CA GLU A 99 13.58 19.21 3.71
C GLU A 99 12.77 18.03 3.19
N LYS A 100 11.45 18.09 3.40
CA LYS A 100 10.54 17.03 2.98
C LYS A 100 10.64 16.83 1.46
N PRO A 101 10.90 15.60 0.98
CA PRO A 101 10.97 15.34 -0.45
C PRO A 101 9.59 15.52 -1.10
N SER A 102 9.58 16.09 -2.32
CA SER A 102 8.37 16.10 -3.14
C SER A 102 8.14 14.71 -3.72
N LEU A 103 7.24 13.95 -3.10
CA LEU A 103 6.72 12.69 -3.64
C LEU A 103 5.50 13.01 -4.51
N GLU A 104 5.74 13.72 -5.62
CA GLU A 104 4.67 14.01 -6.57
C GLU A 104 4.27 12.74 -7.30
N SER A 105 2.97 12.45 -7.31
CA SER A 105 2.40 11.49 -8.25
C SER A 105 2.67 11.98 -9.67
N PRO A 106 3.19 11.13 -10.58
CA PRO A 106 3.37 11.52 -11.98
C PRO A 106 2.07 12.14 -12.49
N SER A 107 2.14 13.38 -12.98
CA SER A 107 0.99 14.02 -13.61
C SER A 107 0.61 13.21 -14.85
N ASP A 108 -0.66 12.78 -14.90
CA ASP A 108 -1.24 12.02 -16.00
C ASP A 108 -1.13 12.81 -17.31
N SER A 109 -0.03 12.61 -18.02
CA SER A 109 0.13 12.97 -19.43
C SER A 109 0.12 11.72 -20.31
N ASP A 110 -0.57 10.66 -19.84
CA ASP A 110 -0.85 9.48 -20.64
C ASP A 110 -2.32 9.45 -21.08
N LEU A 111 -2.51 9.52 -22.41
CA LEU A 111 -3.75 9.32 -23.16
C LEU A 111 -4.27 7.87 -23.06
N GLY A 112 -4.11 7.22 -21.90
CA GLY A 112 -4.55 5.86 -21.63
C GLY A 112 -6.06 5.79 -21.38
N LYS A 113 -6.84 5.68 -22.47
CA LYS A 113 -8.26 5.25 -22.53
C LYS A 113 -9.16 5.77 -21.40
N THR A 114 -10.07 6.70 -21.73
CA THR A 114 -11.15 7.26 -20.89
C THR A 114 -11.83 6.26 -19.93
N TYR A 115 -11.93 4.98 -20.31
CA TYR A 115 -12.47 3.89 -19.50
C TYR A 115 -11.72 3.61 -18.19
N SER A 116 -10.38 3.71 -18.17
CA SER A 116 -9.59 3.48 -16.94
C SER A 116 -9.85 4.58 -15.90
N ARG A 117 -10.05 5.82 -16.37
CA ARG A 117 -10.32 6.97 -15.52
C ARG A 117 -11.63 6.80 -14.74
N ASP A 118 -12.69 6.38 -15.42
CA ASP A 118 -14.02 6.14 -14.82
C ASP A 118 -13.95 5.11 -13.67
N ILE A 119 -13.17 4.03 -13.84
CA ILE A 119 -13.09 2.92 -12.89
C ILE A 119 -12.22 3.30 -11.68
N SER A 120 -11.11 4.03 -11.88
CA SER A 120 -10.22 4.45 -10.78
C SER A 120 -10.91 5.36 -9.75
N SER A 121 -11.82 6.24 -10.20
CA SER A 121 -12.60 7.14 -9.33
C SER A 121 -13.83 6.49 -8.72
N ALA A 122 -14.10 5.22 -9.01
CA ALA A 122 -15.33 4.57 -8.59
C ALA A 122 -15.44 4.49 -7.05
N SER A 123 -16.69 4.67 -6.59
CA SER A 123 -17.13 4.56 -5.20
C SER A 123 -18.35 3.63 -5.13
N PHE A 124 -18.70 3.18 -3.92
CA PHE A 124 -19.90 2.37 -3.71
C PHE A 124 -21.14 3.08 -4.26
N GLY A 125 -21.95 2.38 -5.05
CA GLY A 125 -23.16 2.91 -5.69
C GLY A 125 -22.92 3.72 -6.98
N SER A 126 -21.67 3.98 -7.36
CA SER A 126 -21.37 4.67 -8.63
C SER A 126 -21.52 3.74 -9.84
N GLU A 127 -21.78 4.32 -11.01
CA GLU A 127 -21.90 3.59 -12.27
C GLU A 127 -20.52 3.44 -12.94
N VAL A 128 -20.16 2.22 -13.31
CA VAL A 128 -18.90 1.89 -13.98
C VAL A 128 -19.16 1.17 -15.30
N SER A 129 -18.21 1.27 -16.24
CA SER A 129 -18.27 0.46 -17.46
C SER A 129 -17.86 -0.98 -17.18
N LEU A 130 -18.63 -1.94 -17.70
CA LEU A 130 -18.35 -3.38 -17.53
C LEU A 130 -17.46 -3.96 -18.65
N GLY A 131 -16.99 -3.14 -19.59
CA GLY A 131 -16.42 -3.60 -20.86
C GLY A 131 -15.36 -4.71 -20.75
N SER A 132 -14.39 -4.57 -19.83
CA SER A 132 -13.34 -5.57 -19.57
C SER A 132 -13.58 -6.39 -18.30
N GLY A 133 -14.77 -6.28 -17.69
CA GLY A 133 -15.10 -6.97 -16.44
C GLY A 133 -15.25 -8.48 -16.65
N ILE A 134 -14.74 -9.26 -15.70
CA ILE A 134 -14.85 -10.72 -15.74
C ILE A 134 -16.12 -11.12 -14.98
N PRO A 135 -17.09 -11.79 -15.62
CA PRO A 135 -18.32 -12.21 -14.96
C PRO A 135 -18.03 -13.30 -13.92
N CYS A 136 -18.55 -13.13 -12.71
CA CYS A 136 -18.40 -14.05 -11.60
C CYS A 136 -19.61 -13.99 -10.66
N ARG A 137 -19.57 -14.77 -9.59
CA ARG A 137 -20.61 -14.88 -8.59
C ARG A 137 -20.04 -14.62 -7.20
N ILE A 138 -20.80 -13.96 -6.37
CA ILE A 138 -20.48 -13.80 -4.94
C ILE A 138 -21.70 -14.19 -4.11
N ALA A 139 -21.46 -14.86 -2.98
CA ALA A 139 -22.48 -15.13 -1.98
C ALA A 139 -22.30 -14.16 -0.81
N PHE A 140 -23.36 -13.45 -0.45
CA PHE A 140 -23.43 -12.70 0.81
C PHE A 140 -24.32 -13.46 1.79
N SER A 141 -23.98 -13.42 3.08
CA SER A 141 -24.63 -14.20 4.14
C SER A 141 -26.16 -14.00 4.24
N TYR A 142 -26.69 -12.89 3.73
CA TYR A 142 -28.11 -12.53 3.80
C TYR A 142 -28.78 -12.29 2.43
N ALA A 143 -28.05 -12.33 1.31
CA ALA A 143 -28.58 -11.87 0.01
C ALA A 143 -28.52 -12.92 -1.12
N GLY A 144 -28.21 -14.18 -0.79
CA GLY A 144 -28.05 -15.24 -1.79
C GLY A 144 -26.83 -15.03 -2.71
N VAL A 145 -26.78 -15.81 -3.79
CA VAL A 145 -25.72 -15.73 -4.80
C VAL A 145 -26.10 -14.66 -5.82
N ARG A 146 -25.20 -13.70 -6.08
CA ARG A 146 -25.37 -12.64 -7.08
C ARG A 146 -24.41 -12.82 -8.24
N ASP A 147 -24.92 -12.64 -9.47
CA ASP A 147 -24.09 -12.51 -10.66
C ASP A 147 -23.53 -11.09 -10.74
N ILE A 148 -22.21 -10.98 -10.79
CA ILE A 148 -21.47 -9.72 -10.72
C ILE A 148 -20.32 -9.73 -11.72
N TYR A 149 -19.64 -8.59 -11.84
CA TYR A 149 -18.45 -8.42 -12.65
C TYR A 149 -17.29 -7.99 -11.76
N LEU A 150 -16.14 -8.66 -11.93
CA LEU A 150 -14.88 -8.30 -11.33
C LEU A 150 -14.11 -7.36 -12.25
N LEU A 151 -13.67 -6.23 -11.70
CA LEU A 151 -12.85 -5.23 -12.36
C LEU A 151 -11.65 -4.95 -11.44
N ALA A 152 -10.43 -5.00 -11.96
CA ALA A 152 -9.23 -4.54 -11.25
C ALA A 152 -8.62 -3.38 -12.02
N VAL A 153 -8.18 -2.35 -11.31
CA VAL A 153 -7.50 -1.19 -11.91
C VAL A 153 -6.46 -0.62 -10.95
N ALA A 154 -5.26 -0.38 -11.45
CA ALA A 154 -4.24 0.43 -10.81
C ALA A 154 -4.06 1.75 -11.55
N ARG A 155 -3.91 2.83 -10.78
CA ARG A 155 -3.60 4.19 -11.27
C ARG A 155 -2.63 4.86 -10.31
N GLY A 156 -1.39 5.02 -10.77
CA GLY A 156 -0.30 5.48 -9.92
C GLY A 156 -0.17 4.57 -8.69
N ILE A 157 -0.14 5.19 -7.50
CA ILE A 157 -0.02 4.46 -6.24
C ILE A 157 -1.36 3.89 -5.72
N SER A 158 -2.48 4.20 -6.36
CA SER A 158 -3.81 3.73 -5.96
C SER A 158 -4.25 2.53 -6.80
N GLY A 159 -4.78 1.48 -6.16
CA GLY A 159 -5.28 0.30 -6.83
C GLY A 159 -6.57 -0.21 -6.20
N LYS A 160 -7.56 -0.52 -7.03
CA LYS A 160 -8.88 -0.97 -6.60
C LYS A 160 -9.30 -2.25 -7.33
N LEU A 161 -9.80 -3.21 -6.57
CA LEU A 161 -10.67 -4.27 -7.04
C LEU A 161 -12.12 -3.83 -6.82
N ILE A 162 -12.93 -3.88 -7.87
CA ILE A 162 -14.32 -3.45 -7.88
C ILE A 162 -15.19 -4.65 -8.25
N LEU A 163 -16.24 -4.87 -7.47
CA LEU A 163 -17.33 -5.78 -7.81
C LEU A 163 -18.53 -4.92 -8.22
N ALA A 164 -19.03 -5.16 -9.43
CA ALA A 164 -20.15 -4.41 -9.98
C ALA A 164 -21.30 -5.33 -10.39
N GLU A 165 -22.52 -4.95 -10.04
CA GLU A 165 -23.74 -5.62 -10.50
C GLU A 165 -24.19 -5.00 -11.82
N LYS A 166 -24.64 -5.82 -12.77
CA LYS A 166 -25.05 -5.34 -14.09
C LYS A 166 -26.28 -4.42 -14.00
N HIS A 167 -26.24 -3.29 -14.68
CA HIS A 167 -27.39 -2.39 -14.71
C HIS A 167 -28.54 -3.01 -15.52
N PRO A 168 -29.79 -3.02 -15.01
CA PRO A 168 -30.92 -3.73 -15.64
C PRO A 168 -31.22 -3.25 -17.06
N PHE A 169 -31.00 -1.96 -17.33
CA PHE A 169 -31.30 -1.34 -18.62
C PHE A 169 -30.09 -1.02 -19.49
N ARG A 170 -28.85 -1.22 -19.00
CA ARG A 170 -27.63 -0.81 -19.69
C ARG A 170 -26.64 -1.95 -19.72
N SER A 171 -26.54 -2.62 -20.86
CA SER A 171 -25.77 -3.87 -21.01
C SER A 171 -24.26 -3.73 -20.77
N GLN A 172 -23.71 -2.52 -20.93
CA GLN A 172 -22.28 -2.21 -20.80
C GLN A 172 -21.94 -1.42 -19.52
N ARG A 173 -22.90 -1.27 -18.61
CA ARG A 173 -22.73 -0.51 -17.37
C ARG A 173 -23.15 -1.35 -16.17
N GLY A 174 -22.53 -1.09 -15.04
CA GLY A 174 -22.83 -1.74 -13.78
C GLY A 174 -22.74 -0.76 -12.62
N VAL A 175 -23.32 -1.15 -11.50
CA VAL A 175 -23.30 -0.38 -10.25
C VAL A 175 -22.33 -1.05 -9.29
N VAL A 176 -21.41 -0.28 -8.73
CA VAL A 176 -20.44 -0.80 -7.77
C VAL A 176 -21.13 -1.21 -6.48
N ILE A 177 -20.95 -2.47 -6.08
CA ILE A 177 -21.52 -3.03 -4.85
C ILE A 177 -20.46 -3.34 -3.79
N ALA A 178 -19.18 -3.43 -4.18
CA ALA A 178 -18.08 -3.62 -3.26
C ALA A 178 -16.76 -3.15 -3.88
N ILE A 179 -15.83 -2.71 -3.03
CA ILE A 179 -14.48 -2.31 -3.43
C ILE A 179 -13.51 -2.90 -2.41
N ALA A 180 -12.32 -3.30 -2.86
CA ALA A 180 -11.18 -3.68 -2.03
C ALA A 180 -9.89 -3.03 -2.57
N PRO A 181 -8.90 -2.71 -1.73
CA PRO A 181 -7.58 -2.29 -2.21
C PRO A 181 -6.89 -3.45 -2.95
N LEU A 182 -6.16 -3.14 -4.04
CA LEU A 182 -5.32 -4.13 -4.73
C LEU A 182 -4.05 -4.46 -3.93
N ALA A 183 -3.49 -3.46 -3.24
CA ALA A 183 -2.39 -3.66 -2.33
C ALA A 183 -2.82 -4.59 -1.18
N GLY A 184 -2.03 -5.64 -0.95
CA GLY A 184 -2.34 -6.65 0.07
C GLY A 184 -3.39 -7.67 -0.32
N LEU A 185 -4.01 -7.56 -1.50
CA LEU A 185 -4.94 -8.54 -2.01
C LEU A 185 -4.18 -9.81 -2.41
N SER A 186 -4.48 -10.94 -1.76
CA SER A 186 -3.84 -12.23 -2.07
C SER A 186 -4.87 -13.15 -2.76
N PRO A 187 -4.89 -13.21 -4.10
CA PRO A 187 -5.83 -14.06 -4.83
C PRO A 187 -5.33 -15.51 -4.85
N ARG A 188 -6.13 -16.43 -4.33
CA ARG A 188 -5.82 -17.87 -4.28
C ARG A 188 -6.96 -18.67 -4.87
N ILE A 189 -6.64 -19.59 -5.77
CA ILE A 189 -7.62 -20.53 -6.30
C ILE A 189 -7.79 -21.66 -5.28
N ASP A 190 -9.03 -22.06 -5.04
CA ASP A 190 -9.34 -23.19 -4.17
C ASP A 190 -8.81 -24.51 -4.79
N GLU A 191 -8.21 -25.35 -3.96
CA GLU A 191 -7.57 -26.60 -4.41
C GLU A 191 -8.60 -27.65 -4.85
N ASP A 192 -9.77 -27.70 -4.19
CA ASP A 192 -10.85 -28.64 -4.46
C ASP A 192 -11.83 -28.09 -5.53
N HIS A 193 -11.90 -26.76 -5.65
CA HIS A 193 -12.81 -26.04 -6.51
C HIS A 193 -12.06 -25.04 -7.41
N PRO A 194 -11.52 -25.47 -8.57
CA PRO A 194 -10.70 -24.61 -9.44
C PRO A 194 -11.48 -23.43 -10.07
N THR A 195 -12.80 -23.37 -9.89
CA THR A 195 -13.65 -22.25 -10.28
C THR A 195 -13.81 -21.21 -9.17
N TRP A 196 -13.26 -21.42 -7.98
CA TRP A 196 -13.39 -20.53 -6.83
C TRP A 196 -12.10 -19.76 -6.59
N LEU A 197 -12.23 -18.45 -6.40
CA LEU A 197 -11.14 -17.55 -6.06
C LEU A 197 -11.39 -16.98 -4.67
N HIS A 198 -10.48 -17.29 -3.75
CA HIS A 198 -10.43 -16.71 -2.43
C HIS A 198 -9.59 -15.43 -2.46
N LEU A 199 -10.17 -14.37 -1.90
CA LEU A 199 -9.55 -13.06 -1.77
C LEU A 199 -9.49 -12.71 -0.29
N ARG A 200 -8.28 -12.41 0.19
CA ARG A 200 -8.06 -11.81 1.51
C ARG A 200 -7.92 -10.31 1.36
N ILE A 201 -8.74 -9.55 2.10
CA ILE A 201 -8.94 -8.12 1.92
C ILE A 201 -8.56 -7.40 3.20
N ARG A 202 -7.50 -6.60 3.15
CA ARG A 202 -7.15 -5.72 4.27
C ARG A 202 -8.14 -4.57 4.39
N GLU A 203 -8.10 -3.88 5.53
CA GLU A 203 -8.84 -2.62 5.70
C GLU A 203 -8.29 -1.52 4.76
N PHE A 204 -9.17 -0.62 4.34
CA PHE A 204 -8.81 0.51 3.47
C PHE A 204 -7.96 1.56 4.20
N GLU A 205 -8.44 1.96 5.37
CA GLU A 205 -7.78 2.96 6.21
C GLU A 205 -7.38 2.30 7.51
N PRO A 206 -6.07 2.15 7.75
CA PRO A 206 -5.54 1.63 8.99
C PRO A 206 -5.79 2.65 10.11
N ASN A 207 -6.98 2.61 10.73
CA ASN A 207 -7.34 3.46 11.89
C ASN A 207 -6.66 2.99 13.19
N PHE A 208 -5.43 2.46 13.10
CA PHE A 208 -4.71 1.85 14.22
C PHE A 208 -4.18 2.87 15.24
N VAL A 209 -4.37 4.18 15.00
CA VAL A 209 -3.75 5.27 15.79
C VAL A 209 -4.69 5.85 16.87
N LYS A 210 -5.95 5.39 17.02
CA LYS A 210 -6.87 5.94 18.05
C LYS A 210 -6.61 5.47 19.50
N ALA A 211 -5.51 4.79 19.79
CA ALA A 211 -5.14 4.36 21.14
C ALA A 211 -3.99 5.19 21.75
N LYS A 212 -4.05 6.52 21.66
CA LYS A 212 -3.23 7.40 22.51
C LYS A 212 -4.14 8.20 23.43
N GLY A 213 -4.45 7.62 24.58
CA GLY A 213 -5.12 8.32 25.68
C GLY A 213 -6.10 7.45 26.44
N GLY A 214 -5.62 6.79 27.50
CA GLY A 214 -6.46 6.12 28.48
C GLY A 214 -6.68 4.64 28.18
N GLN A 215 -6.56 3.83 29.23
CA GLN A 215 -6.81 2.39 29.25
C GLN A 215 -8.03 2.01 28.40
N SER A 216 -7.76 1.46 27.22
CA SER A 216 -8.78 0.85 26.38
C SER A 216 -8.36 -0.60 26.18
N LYS A 217 -9.26 -1.52 26.54
CA LYS A 217 -9.12 -2.97 26.34
C LYS A 217 -8.47 -3.23 24.98
N VAL A 218 -7.43 -4.06 24.98
CA VAL A 218 -6.86 -4.66 23.77
C VAL A 218 -7.98 -5.41 23.06
N SER A 219 -8.72 -4.72 22.20
CA SER A 219 -9.59 -5.35 21.22
C SER A 219 -8.66 -6.02 20.24
N THR A 220 -8.82 -7.33 20.05
CA THR A 220 -8.14 -8.07 18.98
C THR A 220 -8.24 -7.26 17.69
N PRO A 221 -7.11 -6.99 17.00
CA PRO A 221 -7.13 -6.20 15.79
C PRO A 221 -8.12 -6.83 14.78
N PRO A 222 -8.91 -6.00 14.06
CA PRO A 222 -9.92 -6.50 13.15
C PRO A 222 -9.27 -7.45 12.14
N ALA A 223 -9.87 -8.64 11.99
CA ALA A 223 -9.38 -9.62 11.05
C ALA A 223 -9.65 -9.17 9.61
N ASP A 224 -8.73 -9.47 8.71
CA ASP A 224 -8.91 -9.19 7.28
C ASP A 224 -10.22 -9.78 6.75
N GLY A 225 -10.89 -8.99 5.90
CA GLY A 225 -12.05 -9.43 5.15
C GLY A 225 -11.73 -10.60 4.21
N ARG A 226 -12.75 -11.38 3.88
CA ARG A 226 -12.63 -12.51 2.95
C ARG A 226 -13.78 -12.50 1.95
N TRP A 227 -13.44 -12.57 0.67
CA TRP A 227 -14.42 -12.85 -0.39
C TRP A 227 -14.08 -14.19 -1.05
N THR A 228 -15.13 -14.93 -1.40
CA THR A 228 -15.02 -16.09 -2.29
C THR A 228 -15.84 -15.79 -3.53
N LEU A 229 -15.16 -15.78 -4.67
CA LEU A 229 -15.77 -15.52 -5.97
C LEU A 229 -15.86 -16.81 -6.77
N GLY A 230 -17.05 -17.13 -7.27
CA GLY A 230 -17.27 -18.27 -8.15
C GLY A 230 -17.26 -17.86 -9.61
N PHE A 231 -16.52 -18.58 -10.43
CA PHE A 231 -16.43 -18.35 -11.88
C PHE A 231 -17.10 -19.49 -12.66
N HIS A 232 -17.51 -19.20 -13.89
CA HIS A 232 -18.15 -20.20 -14.75
C HIS A 232 -17.17 -21.28 -15.25
N SER A 233 -15.86 -21.04 -15.15
CA SER A 233 -14.82 -21.98 -15.57
C SER A 233 -13.50 -21.72 -14.82
N ALA A 234 -12.67 -22.75 -14.71
CA ALA A 234 -11.32 -22.61 -14.14
C ALA A 234 -10.47 -21.61 -14.92
N LYS A 235 -10.64 -21.55 -16.25
CA LYS A 235 -9.97 -20.56 -17.10
C LYS A 235 -10.36 -19.12 -16.73
N ALA A 236 -11.65 -18.86 -16.48
CA ALA A 236 -12.09 -17.53 -16.06
C ALA A 236 -11.60 -17.16 -14.66
N CYS A 237 -11.55 -18.13 -13.74
CA CYS A 237 -10.95 -17.97 -12.42
C CYS A 237 -9.46 -17.59 -12.52
N GLU A 238 -8.70 -18.31 -13.36
CA GLU A 238 -7.28 -18.04 -13.61
C GLU A 238 -7.06 -16.66 -14.25
N THR A 239 -7.88 -16.30 -15.25
CA THR A 239 -7.82 -14.96 -15.87
C THR A 239 -8.06 -13.87 -14.82
N ALA A 240 -9.00 -14.06 -13.90
CA ALA A 240 -9.24 -13.10 -12.83
C ALA A 240 -8.07 -13.02 -11.84
N ARG A 241 -7.46 -14.14 -11.48
CA ARG A 241 -6.26 -14.18 -10.64
C ARG A 241 -5.12 -13.39 -11.29
N LEU A 242 -4.85 -13.65 -12.57
CA LEU A 242 -3.80 -12.98 -13.34
C LEU A 242 -4.06 -11.48 -13.49
N LEU A 243 -5.30 -11.07 -13.76
CA LEU A 243 -5.68 -9.66 -13.85
C LEU A 243 -5.40 -8.91 -12.53
N ILE A 244 -5.75 -9.52 -11.39
CA ILE A 244 -5.45 -8.93 -10.07
C ILE A 244 -3.94 -8.77 -9.90
N LEU A 245 -3.17 -9.82 -10.16
CA LEU A 245 -1.71 -9.78 -10.01
C LEU A 245 -1.07 -8.75 -10.93
N GLU A 246 -1.52 -8.65 -12.18
CA GLU A 246 -1.02 -7.67 -13.16
C GLU A 246 -1.27 -6.23 -12.68
N GLU A 247 -2.48 -5.92 -12.25
CA GLU A 247 -2.82 -4.58 -11.75
C GLU A 247 -2.11 -4.27 -10.42
N THR A 248 -1.98 -5.23 -9.51
CA THR A 248 -1.17 -5.07 -8.29
C THR A 248 0.30 -4.79 -8.63
N CYS A 249 0.87 -5.48 -9.62
CA CYS A 249 2.24 -5.20 -10.10
C CYS A 249 2.37 -3.78 -10.66
N LYS A 250 1.39 -3.30 -11.46
CA LYS A 250 1.38 -1.91 -11.97
C LYS A 250 1.34 -0.88 -10.85
N GLN A 251 0.50 -1.11 -9.83
CA GLN A 251 0.44 -0.25 -8.64
C GLN A 251 1.78 -0.22 -7.91
N ARG A 252 2.39 -1.39 -7.69
CA ARG A 252 3.69 -1.51 -7.03
C ARG A 252 4.80 -0.80 -7.79
N SER A 253 4.92 -1.02 -9.11
CA SER A 253 5.94 -0.35 -9.92
C SER A 253 5.79 1.17 -9.91
N SER A 254 4.56 1.68 -9.80
CA SER A 254 4.32 3.12 -9.64
C SER A 254 4.82 3.65 -8.30
N VAL A 255 4.62 2.91 -7.21
CA VAL A 255 5.17 3.23 -5.88
C VAL A 255 6.69 3.17 -5.89
N GLU A 256 7.27 2.11 -6.46
CA GLU A 256 8.72 1.96 -6.60
C GLU A 256 9.34 3.12 -7.38
N SER A 257 8.73 3.51 -8.50
CA SER A 257 9.19 4.65 -9.30
C SER A 257 9.12 5.97 -8.52
N MET A 258 8.09 6.16 -7.69
CA MET A 258 7.94 7.35 -6.84
C MET A 258 8.99 7.39 -5.74
N LEU A 259 9.35 6.24 -5.16
CA LEU A 259 10.33 6.13 -4.08
C LEU A 259 11.78 6.03 -4.56
N ALA A 260 12.00 5.68 -5.83
CA ALA A 260 13.32 5.46 -6.41
C ALA A 260 14.32 6.60 -6.14
N PRO A 261 13.95 7.90 -6.22
CA PRO A 261 14.88 8.97 -5.88
C PRO A 261 15.39 8.88 -4.44
N LEU A 262 14.53 8.56 -3.47
CA LEU A 262 14.89 8.48 -2.04
C LEU A 262 15.72 7.26 -1.69
N LEU A 263 15.54 6.17 -2.42
CA LEU A 263 16.20 4.88 -2.18
C LEU A 263 17.55 4.78 -2.90
N ARG A 264 17.95 5.80 -3.66
CA ARG A 264 19.26 5.86 -4.32
C ARG A 264 20.40 6.06 -3.32
N GLU A 265 21.51 5.38 -3.57
CA GLU A 265 22.70 5.45 -2.71
C GLU A 265 23.39 6.81 -2.76
N ASP A 266 23.31 7.45 -3.92
CA ASP A 266 23.80 8.78 -4.28
C ASP A 266 22.78 9.90 -4.01
N TYR A 267 21.66 9.62 -3.32
CA TYR A 267 20.61 10.62 -3.07
C TYR A 267 21.17 11.93 -2.49
N LEU A 268 22.05 11.87 -1.50
CA LEU A 268 22.64 13.07 -0.88
C LEU A 268 23.59 13.83 -1.82
N VAL A 269 24.26 13.14 -2.74
CA VAL A 269 25.12 13.77 -3.75
C VAL A 269 24.27 14.57 -4.73
N ASN A 270 23.17 13.98 -5.20
CA ASN A 270 22.23 14.67 -6.10
C ASN A 270 21.55 15.87 -5.43
N VAL A 271 21.26 15.80 -4.12
CA VAL A 271 20.69 16.94 -3.37
C VAL A 271 21.71 18.09 -3.24
N LEU A 272 22.99 17.77 -3.04
CA LEU A 272 24.06 18.79 -2.99
C LEU A 272 24.21 19.50 -4.34
N ASP A 273 24.21 18.75 -5.45
CA ASP A 273 24.37 19.32 -6.79
C ASP A 273 23.17 20.21 -7.18
N SER A 274 21.96 19.88 -6.73
CA SER A 274 20.74 20.65 -7.02
C SER A 274 20.53 21.87 -6.11
N GLN A 275 21.33 22.04 -5.04
CA GLN A 275 21.37 23.27 -4.24
C GLN A 275 22.45 24.26 -4.70
N GLY A 276 23.28 23.87 -5.69
CA GLY A 276 24.38 24.67 -6.22
C GLY A 276 24.07 25.52 -7.46
N ASP A 277 22.85 25.41 -8.01
CA ASP A 277 22.37 26.15 -9.19
C ASP A 277 21.42 27.32 -8.81
#